data_AF-A0A734CCQ3-F1
#
_entry.id   AF-A0A734CCQ3-F1
#
_cell.length_a   1.000
_cell.length_b   1.000
_cell.length_c   1.000
_cell.angle_alpha   90.00
_cell.angle_beta   90.00
_cell.angle_gamma   90.00
#
_symmetry.space_group_name_H-M   'P 1'
#
loop_
_entity.id
_entity.type
_entity.pdbx_description
1 polymer ?
#
loop_
_entity_poly.entity_id
_entity_poly.type
_entity_poly.pdbx_seq_one_letter_code
_entity_poly.pdbx_strand_id
1 'polypeptide(L)'
;MRRDLDYLFELWALWVRNGCNARSGFASMLEMMMVTRCQFSGGGGAPNDSLETSIEGAVTALTLVDETAALVVRIEYGAWEIRGLDISAPHIDKAHALSLSLRQYRRKLAKARSFVTDYLKESRT
;
A
#
# COMPACT_ATOMS: atom_id res chain seq x y z
N MET A 1 -10.99 -4.07 -15.02
CA MET A 1 -9.53 -4.03 -14.83
C MET A 1 -8.96 -2.75 -14.20
N ARG A 2 -9.23 -1.52 -14.69
CA ARG A 2 -8.73 -0.30 -13.98
C ARG A 2 -9.30 -0.11 -12.57
N ARG A 3 -10.64 -0.27 -12.44
CA ARG A 3 -11.35 -0.20 -11.15
C ARG A 3 -10.87 -1.25 -10.14
N ASP A 4 -10.42 -2.40 -10.62
CA ASP A 4 -9.93 -3.48 -9.75
C ASP A 4 -8.58 -3.09 -9.14
N LEU A 5 -7.68 -2.48 -9.92
CA LEU A 5 -6.36 -2.08 -9.42
C LEU A 5 -6.43 -0.94 -8.40
N ASP A 6 -7.27 0.08 -8.65
CA ASP A 6 -7.49 1.18 -7.70
C ASP A 6 -8.02 0.64 -6.36
N TYR A 7 -9.02 -0.25 -6.41
CA TYR A 7 -9.56 -0.90 -5.22
C TYR A 7 -8.51 -1.74 -4.47
N LEU A 8 -7.65 -2.46 -5.18
CA LEU A 8 -6.57 -3.23 -4.56
C LEU A 8 -5.54 -2.33 -3.87
N PHE A 9 -5.21 -1.18 -4.44
CA PHE A 9 -4.35 -0.21 -3.79
C PHE A 9 -5.01 0.43 -2.57
N GLU A 10 -6.30 0.72 -2.61
CA GLU A 10 -7.05 1.20 -1.44
C GLU A 10 -7.02 0.17 -0.31
N LEU A 11 -7.29 -1.11 -0.60
CA LEU A 11 -7.20 -2.19 0.39
C LEU A 11 -5.78 -2.35 0.94
N TRP A 12 -4.77 -2.32 0.08
CA TRP A 12 -3.37 -2.35 0.50
C TRP A 12 -3.03 -1.16 1.40
N ALA A 13 -3.45 0.05 1.05
CA ALA A 13 -3.20 1.24 1.86
C ALA A 13 -3.86 1.15 3.25
N LEU A 14 -5.10 0.64 3.31
CA LEU A 14 -5.77 0.34 4.57
C LEU A 14 -5.01 -0.71 5.38
N TRP A 15 -4.51 -1.76 4.72
CA TRP A 15 -3.70 -2.81 5.36
C TRP A 15 -2.40 -2.24 5.95
N VAL A 16 -1.69 -1.39 5.22
CA VAL A 16 -0.48 -0.69 5.70
C VAL A 16 -0.81 0.20 6.90
N ARG A 17 -1.86 1.03 6.82
CA ARG A 17 -2.24 1.94 7.90
C ARG A 17 -2.65 1.21 9.18
N ASN A 18 -3.24 0.02 9.04
CA ASN A 18 -3.61 -0.85 10.17
C ASN A 18 -2.42 -1.69 10.68
N GLY A 19 -1.18 -1.30 10.38
CA GLY A 19 0.04 -1.96 10.87
C GLY A 19 0.29 -3.33 10.25
N CYS A 20 -0.11 -3.52 8.99
CA CYS A 20 0.04 -4.77 8.25
C CYS A 20 -0.71 -5.97 8.88
N ASN A 21 -1.67 -5.70 9.77
CA ASN A 21 -2.40 -6.71 10.54
C ASN A 21 -3.89 -6.84 10.16
N ALA A 22 -4.34 -6.24 9.05
CA ALA A 22 -5.78 -6.06 8.79
C ALA A 22 -6.60 -7.35 8.59
N ARG A 23 -5.99 -8.55 8.66
CA ARG A 23 -6.71 -9.85 8.67
C ARG A 23 -6.92 -10.45 10.05
N SER A 24 -6.32 -9.89 11.10
CA SER A 24 -6.69 -10.22 12.47
C SER A 24 -8.02 -9.52 12.75
N GLY A 25 -9.13 -10.25 12.84
CA GLY A 25 -10.44 -9.70 13.27
C GLY A 25 -10.44 -9.14 14.70
N PHE A 26 -9.27 -9.00 15.33
CA PHE A 26 -9.04 -8.41 16.63
C PHE A 26 -8.54 -6.98 16.46
N ALA A 27 -9.08 -6.04 17.24
CA ALA A 27 -8.71 -4.62 17.22
C ALA A 27 -7.30 -4.36 17.76
N SER A 28 -6.67 -5.32 18.44
CA SER A 28 -5.26 -5.24 18.83
C SER A 28 -4.63 -6.62 19.04
N MET A 29 -3.29 -6.67 19.06
CA MET A 29 -2.55 -7.89 19.41
C MET A 29 -2.82 -8.33 20.85
N LEU A 30 -3.09 -7.38 21.76
CA LEU A 30 -3.47 -7.70 23.15
C LEU A 30 -4.86 -8.35 23.20
N GLU A 31 -5.83 -7.83 22.48
CA GLU A 31 -7.16 -8.44 22.36
C GLU A 31 -7.06 -9.83 21.75
N MET A 32 -6.25 -10.00 20.69
CA MET A 32 -5.97 -11.31 20.11
C MET A 32 -5.42 -12.28 21.16
N MET A 33 -4.43 -11.87 21.97
CA MET A 33 -3.88 -12.71 23.04
C MET A 33 -4.92 -13.05 24.11
N MET A 34 -5.78 -12.09 24.48
CA MET A 34 -6.85 -12.31 25.46
C MET A 34 -7.89 -13.31 24.94
N VAL A 35 -8.36 -13.15 23.71
CA VAL A 35 -9.41 -13.99 23.11
C VAL A 35 -8.87 -15.38 22.76
N THR A 36 -7.67 -15.46 22.18
CA THR A 36 -7.05 -16.74 21.81
C THR A 36 -6.36 -17.43 22.98
N ARG A 37 -6.32 -16.82 24.18
CA ARG A 37 -5.60 -17.34 25.36
C ARG A 37 -4.13 -17.63 25.07
N CYS A 38 -3.49 -16.80 24.26
CA CYS A 38 -2.15 -17.03 23.72
C CYS A 38 -2.00 -18.37 22.96
N GLN A 39 -3.08 -19.07 22.64
CA GLN A 39 -3.09 -20.19 21.71
C GLN A 39 -3.20 -19.63 20.30
N PHE A 40 -2.04 -19.28 19.76
CA PHE A 40 -1.89 -18.94 18.37
C PHE A 40 -2.08 -20.24 17.56
N SER A 41 -3.30 -20.58 17.17
CA SER A 41 -3.48 -21.45 16.00
C SER A 41 -2.97 -20.64 14.82
N GLY A 42 -1.70 -20.83 14.49
CA GLY A 42 -0.98 -20.03 13.52
C GLY A 42 -1.80 -19.95 12.23
N GLY A 43 -2.35 -18.76 11.97
CA GLY A 43 -2.62 -18.30 10.63
C GLY A 43 -1.29 -18.07 9.91
N GLY A 44 -0.48 -19.12 9.82
CA GLY A 44 0.59 -19.22 8.86
C GLY A 44 -0.04 -19.44 7.51
N GLY A 45 -0.60 -18.37 6.93
CA GLY A 45 -0.57 -18.26 5.48
C GLY A 45 0.91 -18.33 5.07
N ALA A 46 1.22 -19.08 4.01
CA ALA A 46 2.59 -19.24 3.56
C ALA A 46 3.28 -17.86 3.42
N PRO A 47 4.62 -17.78 3.56
CA PRO A 47 5.31 -16.51 3.40
C PRO A 47 5.02 -15.99 1.99
N ASN A 48 4.26 -14.89 1.87
CA ASN A 48 3.84 -14.16 0.66
C ASN A 48 2.42 -14.36 0.08
N ASP A 49 1.50 -15.11 0.68
CA ASP A 49 0.23 -15.44 0.00
C ASP A 49 -0.85 -14.34 -0.03
N SER A 50 -0.66 -13.21 0.66
CA SER A 50 -1.63 -12.10 0.61
C SER A 50 -1.28 -11.10 -0.50
N LEU A 51 -2.28 -10.73 -1.30
CA LEU A 51 -2.12 -9.76 -2.39
C LEU A 51 -1.59 -8.42 -1.89
N GLU A 52 -1.97 -8.03 -0.67
CA GLU A 52 -1.47 -6.83 0.01
C GLU A 52 0.04 -6.91 0.27
N THR A 53 0.55 -8.08 0.68
CA THR A 53 2.00 -8.32 0.84
C THR A 53 2.72 -8.27 -0.50
N SER A 54 2.14 -8.82 -1.57
CA SER A 54 2.74 -8.75 -2.91
C SER A 54 2.81 -7.30 -3.43
N ILE A 55 1.75 -6.51 -3.19
CA ILE A 55 1.74 -5.08 -3.53
C ILE A 55 2.80 -4.33 -2.71
N GLU A 56 2.90 -4.58 -1.40
CA GLU A 56 3.91 -3.93 -0.55
C GLU A 56 5.34 -4.32 -0.97
N GLY A 57 5.57 -5.58 -1.34
CA GLY A 57 6.83 -6.05 -1.91
C GLY A 57 7.18 -5.31 -3.21
N ALA A 58 6.21 -5.15 -4.11
CA ALA A 58 6.39 -4.41 -5.35
C ALA A 58 6.70 -2.92 -5.10
N VAL A 59 5.99 -2.26 -4.17
CA VAL A 59 6.26 -0.86 -3.82
C VAL A 59 7.61 -0.72 -3.13
N THR A 60 8.01 -1.68 -2.30
CA THR A 60 9.35 -1.72 -1.67
C THR A 60 10.45 -1.88 -2.70
N ALA A 61 10.27 -2.77 -3.69
CA ALA A 61 11.19 -2.91 -4.82
C ALA A 61 11.26 -1.62 -5.67
N LEU A 62 10.11 -0.96 -5.87
CA LEU A 62 10.06 0.33 -6.56
C LEU A 62 10.85 1.41 -5.82
N THR A 63 10.87 1.42 -4.48
CA THR A 63 11.66 2.39 -3.70
C THR A 63 13.14 2.33 -4.07
N LEU A 64 13.67 1.14 -4.36
CA LEU A 64 15.08 0.96 -4.75
C LEU A 64 15.39 1.50 -6.15
N VAL A 65 14.38 1.60 -7.02
CA VAL A 65 14.53 2.03 -8.42
C VAL A 65 14.14 3.50 -8.62
N ASP A 66 13.09 3.95 -7.93
CA ASP A 66 12.52 5.29 -8.02
C ASP A 66 11.72 5.61 -6.75
N GLU A 67 12.45 6.03 -5.71
CA GLU A 67 11.90 6.39 -4.40
C GLU A 67 10.74 7.40 -4.51
N THR A 68 10.85 8.40 -5.38
CA THR A 68 9.78 9.38 -5.57
C THR A 68 8.49 8.76 -6.12
N ALA A 69 8.59 7.78 -7.02
CA ALA A 69 7.41 7.08 -7.53
C ALA A 69 6.75 6.23 -6.46
N ALA A 70 7.55 5.54 -5.63
CA ALA A 70 7.06 4.80 -4.47
C ALA A 70 6.38 5.72 -3.45
N LEU A 71 6.96 6.88 -3.16
CA LEU A 71 6.37 7.88 -2.27
C LEU A 71 5.03 8.41 -2.80
N VAL A 72 4.98 8.74 -4.10
CA VAL A 72 3.75 9.22 -4.75
C VAL A 72 2.61 8.21 -4.64
N VAL A 73 2.86 6.91 -4.88
CA VAL A 73 1.80 5.90 -4.79
C VAL A 73 1.35 5.67 -3.34
N ARG A 74 2.27 5.73 -2.37
CA ARG A 74 1.93 5.61 -0.95
C ARG A 74 1.02 6.74 -0.47
N ILE A 75 1.29 7.97 -0.91
CA ILE A 75 0.46 9.14 -0.56
C ILE A 75 -0.86 9.13 -1.33
N GLU A 76 -0.85 8.75 -2.62
CA GLU A 76 -2.05 8.80 -3.44
C GLU A 76 -3.19 7.97 -2.85
N TYR A 77 -2.89 6.75 -2.41
CA TYR A 77 -3.87 5.84 -1.83
C TYR A 77 -3.97 5.91 -0.30
N GLY A 78 -3.20 6.79 0.36
CA GLY A 78 -3.27 6.99 1.80
C GLY A 78 -2.62 5.87 2.63
N ALA A 79 -1.66 5.14 2.06
CA ALA A 79 -0.79 4.26 2.84
C ALA A 79 0.08 5.08 3.79
N TRP A 80 0.55 6.24 3.33
CA TRP A 80 1.24 7.26 4.12
C TRP A 80 0.48 8.58 4.07
N GLU A 81 0.48 9.29 5.19
CA GLU A 81 -0.22 10.57 5.34
C GLU A 81 0.78 11.73 5.38
N ILE A 82 0.44 12.84 4.72
CA ILE A 82 1.13 14.12 4.90
C ILE A 82 0.31 14.93 5.88
N ARG A 83 0.93 15.37 6.98
CA ARG A 83 0.26 16.15 8.02
C ARG A 83 -0.41 17.38 7.41
N GLY A 84 -1.73 17.50 7.61
CA GLY A 84 -2.52 18.63 7.12
C GLY A 84 -2.97 18.53 5.65
N LEU A 85 -2.71 17.40 4.98
CA LEU A 85 -3.19 17.13 3.63
C LEU A 85 -4.18 15.96 3.65
N ASP A 86 -5.40 16.20 3.18
CA ASP A 86 -6.41 15.14 3.04
C ASP A 86 -5.98 14.11 1.98
N ILE A 87 -6.29 12.84 2.21
CA ILE A 87 -6.11 11.75 1.24
C ILE A 87 -6.92 12.04 -0.03
N SER A 88 -8.08 12.69 0.11
CA SER A 88 -8.92 13.09 -1.03
C SER A 88 -8.47 14.41 -1.69
N ALA A 89 -7.38 15.03 -1.22
CA ALA A 89 -6.87 16.26 -1.79
C ALA A 89 -6.55 16.10 -3.29
N PRO A 90 -6.76 17.14 -4.10
CA PRO A 90 -6.49 17.07 -5.53
C PRO A 90 -4.99 16.85 -5.79
N HIS A 91 -4.68 16.23 -6.94
CA HIS A 91 -3.30 15.92 -7.32
C HIS A 91 -2.35 17.11 -7.31
N ILE A 92 -2.86 18.32 -7.53
CA ILE A 92 -2.04 19.54 -7.50
C ILE A 92 -1.51 19.81 -6.10
N ASP A 93 -2.34 19.65 -5.07
CA ASP A 93 -1.96 19.87 -3.67
C ASP A 93 -0.99 18.79 -3.20
N LYS A 94 -1.27 17.52 -3.55
CA LYS A 94 -0.34 16.39 -3.30
C LYS A 94 1.00 16.60 -4.01
N ALA A 95 1.01 17.12 -5.24
CA ALA A 95 2.23 17.41 -5.97
C ALA A 95 3.03 18.54 -5.30
N HIS A 96 2.36 19.63 -4.90
CA HIS A 96 3.00 20.74 -4.18
C HIS A 96 3.61 20.29 -2.86
N ALA A 97 2.90 19.46 -2.08
CA ALA A 97 3.40 18.92 -0.83
C ALA A 97 4.67 18.05 -1.02
N LEU A 98 4.83 17.45 -2.21
CA LEU A 98 6.02 16.68 -2.61
C LEU A 98 7.05 17.49 -3.40
N SER A 99 6.88 18.81 -3.56
CA SER A 99 7.75 19.65 -4.39
C SER A 99 7.85 19.17 -5.85
N LEU A 100 6.76 18.62 -6.40
CA LEU A 100 6.64 18.15 -7.77
C LEU A 100 5.71 19.06 -8.58
N SER A 101 5.96 19.16 -9.88
CA SER A 101 4.91 19.64 -10.80
C SER A 101 3.79 18.60 -10.93
N LEU A 102 2.57 19.06 -11.23
CA LEU A 102 1.43 18.17 -11.50
C LEU A 102 1.74 17.12 -12.58
N ARG A 103 2.51 17.50 -13.61
CA ARG A 103 2.95 16.58 -14.68
C ARG A 103 3.89 15.50 -14.15
N GLN A 104 4.86 15.86 -13.31
CA GLN A 104 5.76 14.90 -12.68
C GLN A 104 5.00 13.95 -11.76
N TYR A 105 4.09 14.48 -10.93
CA TYR A 105 3.26 13.68 -10.03
C TYR A 105 2.47 12.62 -10.78
N ARG A 106 1.71 13.02 -11.81
CA ARG A 106 0.94 12.09 -12.66
C ARG A 106 1.81 11.06 -13.36
N ARG A 107 2.99 11.46 -13.87
CA ARG A 107 3.94 10.55 -14.50
C ARG A 107 4.51 9.53 -13.51
N LYS A 108 4.86 9.97 -12.30
CA LYS A 108 5.37 9.10 -11.22
C LYS A 108 4.29 8.14 -10.74
N LEU A 109 3.06 8.61 -10.56
CA LEU A 109 1.92 7.77 -10.22
C LEU A 109 1.64 6.71 -11.28
N ALA A 110 1.64 7.10 -12.56
CA ALA A 110 1.46 6.15 -13.67
C ALA A 110 2.57 5.10 -13.71
N LYS A 111 3.84 5.53 -13.53
CA LYS A 111 5.00 4.62 -13.45
C LYS A 111 4.88 3.65 -12.28
N ALA A 112 4.48 4.13 -11.10
CA ALA A 112 4.32 3.28 -9.92
C ALA A 112 3.23 2.22 -10.15
N ARG A 113 2.07 2.63 -10.70
CA ARG A 113 0.97 1.72 -11.03
C ARG A 113 1.38 0.67 -12.05
N SER A 114 2.11 1.04 -13.11
CA SER A 114 2.59 0.09 -14.10
C SER A 114 3.60 -0.89 -13.48
N PHE A 115 4.56 -0.38 -12.70
CA PHE A 115 5.57 -1.21 -12.05
C PHE A 115 4.95 -2.28 -11.14
N VAL A 116 4.03 -1.89 -10.26
CA VAL A 116 3.33 -2.85 -9.38
C VAL A 116 2.53 -3.86 -10.21
N THR A 117 1.84 -3.40 -11.26
CA THR A 117 1.06 -4.29 -12.12
C THR A 117 1.94 -5.32 -12.81
N ASP A 118 3.12 -4.93 -13.29
CA ASP A 118 4.05 -5.83 -13.98
C ASP A 118 4.72 -6.79 -13.01
N TYR A 119 5.14 -6.29 -11.83
CA TYR A 119 5.66 -7.13 -10.75
C TYR A 119 4.67 -8.23 -10.34
N LEU A 120 3.38 -7.89 -10.19
CA LEU A 120 2.35 -8.86 -9.81
C LEU A 120 2.07 -9.91 -10.91
N LYS A 121 2.33 -9.60 -12.18
CA LYS A 121 2.23 -10.58 -13.28
C LYS A 121 3.40 -11.56 -13.22
N GLU A 122 4.62 -11.04 -13.06
CA GLU A 122 5.85 -11.84 -12.99
C GLU A 122 5.85 -12.76 -11.77
N SER A 123 5.32 -12.31 -10.63
CA SER A 123 5.23 -13.14 -9.42
C SER A 123 4.20 -14.27 -9.50
N ARG A 124 3.36 -14.31 -10.55
CA ARG A 124 2.30 -15.32 -10.74
C ARG A 124 2.65 -16.37 -11.82
N THR A 125 3.75 -16.19 -12.53
CA THR A 125 4.32 -17.15 -13.51
C THR A 125 5.39 -17.99 -12.86
#